data_AF-A0A351HD99-F1
#
_entry.id   AF-A0A351HD99-F1
#
_cell.length_a   1.000
_cell.length_b   1.000
_cell.length_c   1.000
_cell.angle_alpha   90.00
_cell.angle_beta   90.00
_cell.angle_gamma   90.00
#
_symmetry.space_group_name_H-M   'P 1'
#
loop_
_entity.id
_entity.type
_entity.pdbx_description
1 polymer ?
#
loop_
_entity_poly.entity_id
_entity_poly.type
_entity_poly.pdbx_seq_one_letter_code
_entity_poly.pdbx_strand_id
1 'polypeptide(L)'
;IGEFAIGFNPHILEPMRDILFDEKIAGSFHFTPGQAYEEADNGNRSQVHWDMVQIQRPEYGGGEIWFDGELIRKDGLFVKDELKKLNPEYLLGDS
;
A
#
# COMPACT_ATOMS: atom_id res chain seq x y z
N ILE A 1 16.01 -0.01 3.89
CA ILE A 1 14.86 0.43 3.05
C ILE A 1 14.44 1.79 3.55
N GLY A 2 13.94 2.66 2.70
CA GLY A 2 13.53 4.00 3.08
C GLY A 2 12.10 4.04 3.61
N GLU A 3 11.21 3.26 3.00
CA GLU A 3 9.78 3.31 3.27
C GLU A 3 9.10 1.97 2.96
N PHE A 4 8.00 1.73 3.67
CA PHE A 4 6.97 0.76 3.33
C PHE A 4 5.61 1.42 3.61
N ALA A 5 4.70 1.39 2.63
CA ALA A 5 3.37 1.96 2.78
C ALA A 5 2.33 1.19 1.97
N ILE A 6 1.06 1.36 2.35
CA ILE A 6 -0.08 0.62 1.82
C ILE A 6 -0.96 1.57 1.01
N GLY A 7 -1.21 1.22 -0.25
CA GLY A 7 -2.14 1.90 -1.14
C GLY A 7 -3.57 1.36 -1.00
N PHE A 8 -4.53 2.27 -0.81
CA PHE A 8 -5.95 1.93 -0.63
C PHE A 8 -6.90 3.03 -1.11
N ASN A 9 -6.47 3.96 -1.98
CA ASN A 9 -7.38 4.97 -2.52
C ASN A 9 -8.38 4.31 -3.49
N PRO A 10 -9.70 4.29 -3.20
CA PRO A 10 -10.67 3.52 -3.97
C PRO A 10 -10.90 4.05 -5.39
N HIS A 11 -10.43 5.26 -5.70
CA HIS A 11 -10.57 5.87 -7.02
C HIS A 11 -9.41 5.59 -7.97
N ILE A 12 -8.28 5.07 -7.47
CA ILE A 12 -7.08 4.82 -8.26
C ILE A 12 -6.92 3.31 -8.37
N LEU A 13 -7.30 2.74 -9.51
CA LEU A 13 -7.33 1.28 -9.69
C LEU A 13 -6.21 0.77 -10.58
N GLU A 14 -5.79 1.55 -11.57
CA GLU A 14 -4.89 1.09 -12.62
C GLU A 14 -3.62 1.93 -12.67
N PRO A 15 -2.46 1.36 -13.07
CA PRO A 15 -1.23 2.10 -13.25
C PRO A 15 -1.38 3.29 -14.20
N MET A 16 -1.00 4.47 -13.74
CA MET A 16 -1.06 5.75 -14.45
C MET A 16 0.30 6.15 -15.04
N ARG A 17 1.39 5.43 -14.70
CA ARG A 17 2.78 5.79 -15.03
C ARG A 17 3.20 7.14 -14.44
N ASP A 18 2.59 7.45 -13.30
CA ASP A 18 2.91 8.61 -12.47
C ASP A 18 2.95 8.10 -11.04
N ILE A 19 4.13 8.17 -10.44
CA ILE A 19 4.38 7.52 -9.15
C ILE A 19 3.49 8.09 -8.05
N LEU A 20 3.13 9.38 -8.13
CA LEU A 20 2.28 10.03 -7.12
C LEU A 20 0.88 9.43 -7.05
N PHE A 21 0.39 8.90 -8.17
CA PHE A 21 -0.86 8.16 -8.23
C PHE A 21 -0.65 6.67 -8.01
N ASP A 22 0.39 6.09 -8.60
CA ASP A 22 0.65 4.65 -8.56
C ASP A 22 0.89 4.15 -7.12
N GLU A 23 1.57 4.94 -6.28
CA GLU A 23 1.77 4.60 -4.86
C GLU A 23 0.46 4.55 -4.04
N LYS A 24 -0.63 5.12 -4.56
CA LYS A 24 -1.94 5.18 -3.90
C LYS A 24 -2.95 4.15 -4.39
N ILE A 25 -2.59 3.33 -5.40
CA ILE A 25 -3.50 2.35 -6.02
C ILE A 25 -4.23 1.50 -4.98
N ALA A 26 -5.54 1.33 -5.13
CA ALA A 26 -6.35 0.49 -4.24
C ALA A 26 -5.82 -0.95 -4.22
N GLY A 27 -5.55 -1.45 -3.02
CA GLY A 27 -5.09 -2.83 -2.84
C GLY A 27 -3.62 -3.04 -3.22
N SER A 28 -2.82 -1.97 -3.35
CA SER A 28 -1.38 -2.05 -3.57
C SER A 28 -0.60 -1.81 -2.27
N PHE A 29 0.69 -2.09 -2.29
CA PHE A 29 1.63 -1.50 -1.35
C PHE A 29 2.82 -1.00 -2.15
N HIS A 30 3.58 -0.07 -1.58
CA HIS A 30 4.88 0.28 -2.13
C HIS A 30 5.98 0.06 -1.11
N PHE A 31 7.14 -0.24 -1.66
CA PHE A 31 8.36 -0.50 -0.93
C PHE A 31 9.48 0.26 -1.60
N THR A 32 10.26 0.95 -0.78
CA THR A 32 11.18 1.96 -1.31
C THR A 32 12.60 1.63 -0.88
N PRO A 33 13.44 1.05 -1.75
CA PRO A 33 14.86 0.99 -1.51
C PRO A 33 15.46 2.39 -1.43
N GLY A 34 16.35 2.61 -0.45
CA GLY A 34 17.10 3.86 -0.32
C GLY A 34 16.66 4.76 0.84
N GLN A 35 16.72 6.08 0.65
CA GLN A 35 16.71 7.08 1.71
C GLN A 35 15.42 7.02 2.54
N ALA A 36 15.56 6.94 3.86
CA ALA A 36 14.43 7.10 4.77
C ALA A 36 14.06 8.59 4.91
N TYR A 37 12.77 8.87 5.10
CA TYR A 37 12.31 10.21 5.46
C TYR A 37 12.83 10.63 6.83
N GLU A 38 12.99 11.93 7.05
CA GLU A 38 13.48 12.45 8.34
C GLU A 38 12.48 12.18 9.46
N GLU A 39 11.19 12.22 9.16
CA GLU A 39 10.08 12.00 10.10
C GLU A 39 9.89 10.53 10.48
N ALA A 40 10.35 9.62 9.62
CA ALA A 40 10.29 8.16 9.81
C ALA A 40 11.70 7.54 9.72
N ASP A 41 12.68 8.23 10.31
CA ASP A 41 14.08 7.87 10.17
C ASP A 41 14.39 6.51 10.81
N ASN A 42 15.03 5.64 10.02
CA ASN A 42 15.52 4.33 10.45
C ASN A 42 17.04 4.18 10.29
N GLY A 43 17.74 5.29 10.04
CA GLY A 43 19.18 5.36 9.81
C GLY A 43 19.62 5.04 8.39
N ASN A 44 18.72 4.66 7.48
CA ASN A 44 19.09 4.36 6.11
C ASN A 44 19.37 5.67 5.34
N ARG A 45 20.61 5.81 4.85
CA ARG A 45 21.08 6.98 4.10
C ARG A 45 21.44 6.56 2.69
N SER A 46 20.87 7.24 1.70
CA SER A 46 21.07 6.93 0.29
C SER A 46 20.82 8.17 -0.58
N GLN A 47 21.40 8.20 -1.78
CA GLN A 47 21.08 9.22 -2.78
C GLN A 47 19.80 8.89 -3.57
N VAL A 48 19.30 7.66 -3.44
CA VAL A 48 18.12 7.16 -4.15
C VAL A 48 16.99 6.96 -3.14
N HIS A 49 15.76 7.25 -3.56
CA HIS A 49 14.50 6.86 -2.95
C HIS A 49 13.60 6.44 -4.11
N TRP A 50 13.37 5.14 -4.28
CA TRP A 50 12.69 4.62 -5.47
C TRP A 50 11.49 3.78 -5.09
N ASP A 51 10.31 4.30 -5.33
CA ASP A 51 9.06 3.64 -5.00
C ASP A 51 8.74 2.53 -6.00
N MET A 52 8.63 1.31 -5.49
CA MET A 52 8.20 0.14 -6.24
C MET A 52 6.82 -0.28 -5.77
N VAL A 53 5.83 -0.20 -6.67
CA VAL A 53 4.43 -0.51 -6.36
C VAL A 53 4.12 -1.97 -6.72
N GLN A 54 3.50 -2.70 -5.78
CA GLN A 54 2.96 -4.04 -5.99
C GLN A 54 1.45 -4.04 -5.73
N ILE A 55 0.66 -4.34 -6.76
CA ILE A 55 -0.80 -4.51 -6.64
C ILE A 55 -1.11 -5.94 -6.18
N GLN A 56 -1.94 -6.08 -5.16
CA GLN A 56 -2.31 -7.38 -4.57
C GLN A 56 -3.78 -7.74 -4.80
N ARG A 57 -4.50 -7.08 -5.70
CA ARG A 57 -5.88 -7.48 -6.06
C ARG A 57 -5.88 -8.78 -6.88
N PRO A 58 -6.95 -9.60 -6.87
CA PRO A 58 -6.96 -10.90 -7.53
C PRO A 58 -6.58 -10.87 -9.02
N GLU A 59 -7.00 -9.85 -9.75
CA GLU A 59 -6.69 -9.68 -11.18
C GLU A 59 -5.20 -9.41 -11.46
N TYR A 60 -4.43 -9.05 -10.41
CA TYR A 60 -2.98 -8.89 -10.43
C TYR A 60 -2.23 -10.06 -9.77
N GLY A 61 -2.93 -11.16 -9.45
CA GLY A 61 -2.36 -12.35 -8.82
C GLY A 61 -2.62 -12.47 -7.32
N GLY A 62 -3.31 -11.50 -6.72
CA GLY A 62 -3.68 -11.53 -5.30
C GLY A 62 -2.50 -11.26 -4.36
N GLY A 63 -2.72 -11.52 -3.07
CA GLY A 63 -1.66 -11.46 -2.08
C GLY A 63 -2.15 -11.22 -0.67
N GLU A 64 -1.22 -11.32 0.28
CA GLU A 64 -1.51 -11.14 1.69
C GLU A 64 -0.50 -10.18 2.33
N ILE A 65 -0.93 -9.45 3.35
CA ILE A 65 -0.05 -8.69 4.24
C ILE A 65 -0.30 -9.20 5.66
N TRP A 66 0.80 -9.55 6.33
CA TRP A 66 0.83 -10.07 7.68
C TRP A 66 1.70 -9.18 8.56
N PHE A 67 1.18 -8.76 9.71
CA PHE A 67 1.94 -8.06 10.75
C PHE A 67 1.97 -8.93 12.01
N ASP A 68 3.16 -9.20 12.54
CA ASP A 68 3.37 -9.98 13.76
C ASP A 68 2.64 -11.34 13.79
N GLY A 69 2.50 -11.97 12.62
CA GLY A 69 1.81 -13.26 12.47
C GLY A 69 0.29 -13.14 12.29
N GLU A 70 -0.26 -11.94 12.22
CA GLU A 70 -1.68 -11.68 11.97
C GLU A 70 -1.93 -11.19 10.54
N LEU A 71 -2.87 -11.82 9.85
CA LEU A 71 -3.33 -11.37 8.53
C LEU A 71 -4.11 -10.06 8.68
N ILE A 72 -3.59 -8.98 8.09
CA ILE A 72 -4.23 -7.65 8.13
C ILE A 72 -4.90 -7.29 6.80
N ARG A 73 -4.40 -7.82 5.68
CA ARG A 73 -4.96 -7.59 4.34
C ARG A 73 -4.86 -8.85 3.49
N LYS A 74 -5.93 -9.15 2.74
CA LYS A 74 -5.97 -10.23 1.75
C LYS A 74 -6.58 -9.71 0.46
N ASP A 75 -5.93 -10.00 -0.64
CA ASP A 75 -6.35 -9.68 -1.99
C ASP A 75 -6.75 -8.20 -2.18
N GLY A 76 -5.96 -7.32 -1.55
CA GLY A 76 -6.16 -5.86 -1.58
C GLY A 76 -7.16 -5.30 -0.56
N LEU A 77 -7.84 -6.12 0.23
CA LEU A 77 -8.84 -5.70 1.22
C LEU A 77 -8.42 -5.99 2.66
N PHE A 78 -8.63 -5.02 3.55
CA PHE A 78 -8.39 -5.17 4.99
C PHE A 78 -9.40 -6.14 5.60
N VAL A 79 -8.90 -7.12 6.36
CA VAL A 79 -9.73 -8.22 6.90
C VAL A 79 -10.09 -8.05 8.36
N LYS A 80 -9.31 -7.26 9.11
CA LYS A 80 -9.55 -6.98 10.54
C LYS A 80 -10.72 -6.02 10.70
N ASP A 81 -11.62 -6.28 11.65
CA ASP A 81 -12.82 -5.47 11.88
C ASP A 81 -12.50 -3.99 12.12
N GLU A 82 -11.43 -3.70 12.87
CA GLU A 82 -10.97 -2.35 13.15
C GLU A 82 -10.44 -1.60 11.91
N LEU A 83 -10.02 -2.34 10.88
CA LEU A 83 -9.46 -1.79 9.64
C LEU A 83 -10.45 -1.78 8.47
N LYS A 84 -11.63 -2.40 8.61
CA LYS A 84 -12.63 -2.48 7.51
C LYS A 84 -13.08 -1.12 6.97
N LYS A 85 -12.99 -0.06 7.78
CA LYS A 85 -13.29 1.32 7.35
C LYS A 85 -12.29 1.88 6.34
N LEU A 86 -11.17 1.21 6.11
CA LEU A 86 -10.19 1.55 5.08
C LEU A 86 -10.48 0.87 3.73
N ASN A 87 -11.50 0.02 3.66
CA ASN A 87 -11.90 -0.63 2.42
C ASN A 87 -12.79 0.28 1.55
N PRO A 88 -12.82 0.06 0.21
CA PRO A 88 -13.59 0.87 -0.72
C PRO A 88 -15.07 1.03 -0.36
N GLU A 89 -15.73 -0.03 0.12
CA GLU A 89 -17.15 -0.01 0.51
C GLU A 89 -17.47 1.13 1.50
N TYR A 90 -16.63 1.30 2.54
CA TYR A 90 -16.82 2.37 3.51
C TYR A 90 -16.38 3.73 2.96
N LEU A 91 -15.29 3.77 2.21
CA LEU A 91 -14.70 5.02 1.70
C LEU A 91 -15.54 5.68 0.59
N LEU A 92 -16.28 4.90 -0.19
CA LEU A 92 -17.17 5.37 -1.25
C LEU A 92 -18.57 5.74 -0.73
N GLY A 93 -18.89 5.38 0.52
CA GLY A 93 -20.19 5.68 1.13
C GLY A 93 -21.31 4.78 0.64
N ASP A 94 -20.99 3.57 0.16
CA ASP A 94 -21.97 2.59 -0.34
C ASP A 94 -22.66 1.78 0.79
N SER A 95 -22.64 2.30 2.02
CA SER A 95 -23.15 1.65 3.24
C SER A 95 -24.41 2.31 3.81
#